data_AF-A0A3N5XA67-F1
#
_entry.id   AF-A0A3N5XA67-F1
#
_cell.length_a   1.000
_cell.length_b   1.000
_cell.length_c   1.000
_cell.angle_alpha   90.00
_cell.angle_beta   90.00
_cell.angle_gamma   90.00
#
_symmetry.space_group_name_H-M   'P 1'
#
loop_
_entity.id
_entity.type
_entity.pdbx_description
1 polymer ?
#
loop_
_entity_poly.entity_id
_entity_poly.type
_entity_poly.pdbx_seq_one_letter_code
_entity_poly.pdbx_strand_id
1 'polypeptide(L)'
;NLSLTWMLWAEAAIIPGLLSLIIVPLVLYKIYPPEIKSTPQATELAHNELQKMGAMKRSEKIMLFVFLLILALWATGEWTKINATVVALIAVATMVMTGVLSWDDVLGEKAAWDALIWFGGLVMMAGQLDQLGFMKWFAGTVGSSISEWACFPP
;
A
#
# COMPACT_ATOMS: atom_id res chain seq x y z
N ASN A 1 11.40 3.23 26.88
CA ASN A 1 11.78 2.58 25.61
C ASN A 1 11.05 1.27 25.44
N LEU A 2 9.79 1.31 25.00
CA LEU A 2 9.09 0.13 24.48
C LEU A 2 9.57 -0.06 23.04
N SER A 3 10.43 -1.05 22.80
CA SER A 3 10.75 -1.47 21.44
C SER A 3 9.49 -2.12 20.86
N LEU A 4 8.83 -1.46 19.90
CA LEU A 4 7.74 -2.05 19.12
C LEU A 4 8.32 -3.23 18.33
N THR A 5 8.28 -4.41 18.93
CA THR A 5 8.59 -5.64 18.22
C THR A 5 7.44 -5.94 17.26
N TRP A 6 7.74 -6.58 16.13
CA TRP A 6 6.72 -6.99 15.16
C TRP A 6 5.58 -7.77 15.83
N MET A 7 5.93 -8.65 16.78
CA MET A 7 4.97 -9.46 17.52
C MET A 7 4.07 -8.61 18.44
N LEU A 8 4.63 -7.62 19.17
CA LEU A 8 3.85 -6.74 20.03
C LEU A 8 2.85 -5.88 19.22
N TRP A 9 3.28 -5.39 18.06
CA TRP A 9 2.40 -4.66 17.16
C TRP A 9 1.27 -5.56 16.62
N ALA A 10 1.60 -6.79 16.19
CA ALA A 10 0.62 -7.73 15.65
C ALA A 10 -0.43 -8.13 16.72
N GLU A 11 -0.01 -8.40 17.95
CA GLU A 11 -0.91 -8.72 19.07
C GLU A 11 -1.83 -7.55 19.42
N ALA A 12 -1.30 -6.32 19.45
CA ALA A 12 -2.12 -5.14 19.70
C ALA A 12 -3.11 -4.86 18.55
N ALA A 13 -2.72 -5.16 17.31
CA ALA A 13 -3.50 -4.87 16.12
C ALA A 13 -4.52 -5.97 15.75
N ILE A 14 -4.38 -7.20 16.26
CA ILE A 14 -5.21 -8.34 15.80
C ILE A 14 -6.70 -8.15 16.11
N ILE A 15 -7.03 -7.64 17.30
CA ILE A 15 -8.42 -7.43 17.73
C ILE A 15 -9.10 -6.32 16.90
N PRO A 16 -8.56 -5.08 16.81
CA PRO A 16 -9.14 -4.06 15.94
C PRO A 16 -9.04 -4.42 14.45
N GLY A 17 -8.02 -5.18 14.04
CA GLY A 17 -7.85 -5.68 12.69
C GLY A 17 -8.97 -6.65 12.28
N LEU A 18 -9.26 -7.66 13.11
CA LEU A 18 -10.35 -8.61 12.85
C LEU A 18 -11.73 -7.93 12.87
N LEU A 19 -11.94 -7.00 13.81
CA LEU A 19 -13.17 -6.21 13.86
C LEU A 19 -13.34 -5.38 12.58
N SER A 20 -12.28 -4.70 12.13
CA SER A 20 -12.35 -3.91 10.89
C SER A 20 -12.57 -4.78 9.65
N LEU A 21 -11.95 -5.96 9.57
CA LEU A 21 -12.18 -6.93 8.49
C LEU A 21 -13.63 -7.40 8.37
N ILE A 22 -14.39 -7.43 9.46
CA ILE A 22 -15.81 -7.81 9.44
C ILE A 22 -16.70 -6.57 9.24
N ILE A 23 -16.45 -5.51 10.00
CA ILE A 23 -17.32 -4.33 10.05
C ILE A 23 -17.23 -3.52 8.76
N VAL A 24 -16.03 -3.28 8.22
CA VAL A 24 -15.84 -2.43 7.04
C VAL A 24 -16.59 -2.99 5.82
N PRO A 25 -16.46 -4.29 5.46
CA PRO A 25 -17.23 -4.84 4.35
C PRO A 25 -18.75 -4.77 4.57
N LEU A 26 -19.24 -5.03 5.78
CA LEU A 26 -20.68 -4.96 6.09
C LEU A 26 -21.22 -3.53 5.96
N VAL A 27 -20.49 -2.55 6.46
CA VAL A 27 -20.84 -1.13 6.35
C VAL A 27 -20.81 -0.69 4.89
N LEU A 28 -19.76 -1.02 4.14
CA LEU A 28 -19.67 -0.71 2.72
C LEU A 28 -20.79 -1.36 1.93
N TYR A 29 -21.12 -2.63 2.21
CA TYR A 29 -22.23 -3.31 1.54
C TYR A 29 -23.59 -2.64 1.78
N LYS A 30 -23.76 -2.01 2.96
CA LYS A 30 -25.00 -1.29 3.30
C LYS A 30 -25.06 0.11 2.71
N ILE A 31 -23.96 0.87 2.75
CA ILE A 31 -23.91 2.28 2.30
C ILE A 31 -23.71 2.38 0.78
N TYR A 32 -22.86 1.52 0.22
CA TYR A 32 -22.52 1.45 -1.20
C TYR A 32 -22.78 0.02 -1.71
N PRO A 33 -24.04 -0.43 -1.73
CA PRO A 33 -24.36 -1.76 -2.23
C PRO A 33 -23.84 -1.90 -3.67
N PRO A 34 -23.13 -2.98 -4.00
CA PRO A 34 -22.63 -3.18 -5.35
C PRO A 34 -23.80 -3.27 -6.33
N GLU A 35 -23.67 -2.59 -7.48
CA GLU A 35 -24.70 -2.57 -8.53
C GLU A 35 -24.94 -3.97 -9.13
N ILE A 36 -23.89 -4.79 -9.22
CA ILE A 36 -23.95 -6.16 -9.70
C ILE A 36 -23.71 -7.11 -8.53
N LYS A 37 -24.79 -7.75 -8.04
CA LYS A 37 -24.75 -8.69 -6.90
C LYS A 37 -24.65 -10.14 -7.31
N SER A 38 -24.89 -10.45 -8.58
CA SER A 38 -24.83 -11.81 -9.11
C SER A 38 -24.44 -11.78 -10.57
N THR A 39 -23.32 -12.43 -10.89
CA THR A 39 -22.89 -12.69 -12.26
C THR A 39 -22.98 -14.21 -12.47
N PRO A 40 -24.17 -14.75 -12.81
CA PRO A 40 -24.42 -16.20 -12.82
C PRO A 40 -23.52 -16.97 -13.79
N GLN A 41 -23.02 -16.29 -14.82
CA GLN A 41 -22.11 -16.85 -15.83
C GLN A 41 -20.63 -16.51 -15.55
N ALA A 42 -20.27 -16.00 -14.37
CA ALA A 42 -18.90 -15.56 -14.08
C ALA A 42 -17.87 -16.68 -14.28
N THR A 43 -18.21 -17.89 -13.85
CA THR A 43 -17.31 -19.06 -13.97
C THR A 43 -17.14 -19.48 -15.42
N GLU A 44 -18.23 -19.58 -16.20
CA GLU A 44 -18.17 -19.90 -17.63
C GLU A 44 -17.43 -18.82 -18.42
N LEU A 45 -17.70 -17.54 -18.14
CA LEU A 45 -17.02 -16.41 -18.75
C LEU A 45 -15.52 -16.44 -18.45
N ALA A 46 -15.13 -16.66 -17.18
CA ALA A 46 -13.72 -16.76 -16.81
C ALA A 46 -13.02 -17.93 -17.52
N HIS A 47 -13.68 -19.08 -17.65
CA HIS A 47 -13.13 -20.24 -18.34
C HIS A 47 -12.96 -19.97 -19.85
N ASN A 48 -13.96 -19.35 -20.47
CA ASN A 48 -13.93 -18.97 -21.88
C ASN A 48 -12.82 -17.94 -22.16
N GLU A 49 -12.70 -16.90 -21.32
CA GLU A 49 -11.63 -15.91 -21.47
C GLU A 49 -10.24 -16.51 -21.22
N LEU A 50 -10.09 -17.40 -20.23
CA LEU A 50 -8.82 -18.12 -20.00
C LEU A 50 -8.42 -18.98 -21.21
N GLN A 51 -9.39 -19.68 -21.82
CA GLN A 51 -9.15 -20.46 -23.03
C GLN A 51 -8.75 -19.56 -24.21
N LYS A 52 -9.37 -18.38 -24.35
CA LYS A 52 -9.01 -17.39 -25.38
C LYS A 52 -7.60 -16.81 -25.18
N MET A 53 -7.18 -16.60 -23.93
CA MET A 53 -5.83 -16.10 -23.61
C MET A 53 -4.74 -17.11 -24.00
N GLY A 54 -5.02 -18.41 -23.86
CA GLY A 54 -4.12 -19.49 -24.25
C GLY A 54 -2.93 -19.68 -23.30
N ALA A 55 -1.84 -20.25 -23.81
CA ALA A 55 -0.65 -20.54 -23.00
C ALA A 55 0.13 -19.27 -22.63
N MET A 56 0.67 -19.24 -21.41
CA MET A 56 1.41 -18.10 -20.89
C MET A 56 2.64 -17.75 -21.73
N LYS A 57 2.70 -16.49 -22.18
CA LYS A 57 3.78 -15.93 -22.98
C LYS A 57 5.07 -15.80 -22.17
N ARG A 58 6.21 -15.67 -22.86
CA ARG A 58 7.51 -15.48 -22.20
C ARG A 58 7.54 -14.22 -21.32
N SER A 59 6.93 -13.12 -21.77
CA SER A 59 6.84 -11.87 -21.00
C SER A 59 6.05 -12.04 -19.71
N GLU A 60 4.92 -12.75 -19.75
CA GLU A 60 4.08 -13.04 -18.58
C GLU A 60 4.82 -13.91 -17.55
N LYS A 61 5.60 -14.91 -18.01
CA LYS A 61 6.45 -15.71 -17.12
C LYS A 61 7.53 -14.88 -16.44
N ILE A 62 8.14 -13.94 -17.16
CA ILE A 62 9.15 -13.03 -16.60
C ILE A 62 8.50 -12.08 -15.58
N MET A 63 7.32 -11.53 -15.88
CA MET A 63 6.57 -10.70 -14.94
C MET A 63 6.24 -11.47 -13.64
N LEU A 64 5.78 -12.71 -13.75
CA LEU A 64 5.53 -13.58 -12.60
C LEU A 64 6.80 -13.83 -11.78
N PHE A 65 7.93 -14.07 -12.46
CA PHE A 65 9.23 -14.22 -11.79
C PHE A 65 9.62 -12.95 -11.02
N VAL A 66 9.49 -11.77 -11.63
CA VAL A 66 9.79 -10.49 -10.97
C VAL A 66 8.87 -10.26 -9.77
N PHE A 67 7.58 -10.59 -9.88
CA PHE A 67 6.65 -10.51 -8.76
C PHE A 67 7.07 -11.38 -7.57
N LEU A 68 7.43 -12.65 -7.84
CA LEU A 68 7.93 -13.55 -6.80
C LEU A 68 9.25 -13.07 -6.19
N LEU A 69 10.13 -12.49 -7.01
CA LEU A 69 11.38 -11.88 -6.56
C LEU A 69 11.12 -10.72 -5.60
N ILE A 70 10.19 -9.81 -5.91
CA ILE A 70 9.80 -8.71 -5.01
C ILE A 70 9.32 -9.25 -3.67
N LEU A 71 8.43 -10.24 -3.68
CA LEU A 71 7.90 -10.84 -2.44
C LEU A 71 9.00 -11.48 -1.60
N ALA A 72 9.94 -12.20 -2.23
CA ALA A 72 11.07 -12.80 -1.53
C ALA A 72 12.00 -11.74 -0.92
N LEU A 73 12.31 -10.66 -1.65
CA LEU A 73 13.15 -9.58 -1.16
C LEU A 73 12.46 -8.78 -0.04
N TRP A 74 11.15 -8.58 -0.11
CA TRP A 74 10.39 -7.93 0.96
C TRP A 74 10.30 -8.81 2.21
N ALA A 75 10.00 -10.10 2.07
CA ALA A 75 9.92 -11.03 3.20
C ALA A 75 11.27 -11.15 3.92
N THR A 76 12.38 -11.03 3.19
CA THR A 76 13.73 -11.07 3.76
C THR A 76 14.32 -9.69 4.05
N GLY A 77 13.54 -8.61 3.92
CA GLY A 77 14.00 -7.22 4.08
C GLY A 77 14.57 -6.92 5.47
N GLU A 78 14.00 -7.51 6.52
CA GLU A 78 14.51 -7.33 7.89
C GLU A 78 15.91 -7.92 8.10
N TRP A 79 16.23 -9.03 7.41
CA TRP A 79 17.51 -9.73 7.46
C TRP A 79 18.54 -9.15 6.51
N THR A 80 18.12 -8.85 5.27
CA THR A 80 18.99 -8.34 4.20
C THR A 80 19.23 -6.83 4.31
N LYS A 81 18.42 -6.12 5.10
CA LYS A 81 18.43 -4.65 5.25
C LYS A 81 18.22 -3.89 3.93
N ILE A 82 17.63 -4.54 2.93
CA ILE A 82 17.26 -3.90 1.66
C ILE A 82 15.92 -3.20 1.86
N ASN A 83 15.86 -1.88 1.57
CA ASN A 83 14.62 -1.14 1.69
C ASN A 83 13.67 -1.43 0.51
N ALA A 84 12.37 -1.23 0.72
CA ALA A 84 11.35 -1.50 -0.29
C ALA A 84 11.57 -0.69 -1.58
N THR A 85 12.12 0.52 -1.48
CA THR A 85 12.43 1.37 -2.64
C THR A 85 13.46 0.73 -3.58
N VAL A 86 14.54 0.17 -3.04
CA VAL A 86 15.56 -0.52 -3.83
C VAL A 86 14.97 -1.77 -4.49
N VAL A 87 14.12 -2.53 -3.78
CA VAL A 87 13.42 -3.68 -4.37
C VAL A 87 12.57 -3.28 -5.56
N ALA A 88 11.80 -2.19 -5.44
CA ALA A 88 10.98 -1.67 -6.53
C ALA A 88 11.84 -1.22 -7.73
N LEU A 89 12.97 -0.55 -7.49
CA LEU A 89 13.89 -0.14 -8.56
C LEU A 89 14.53 -1.34 -9.27
N ILE A 90 14.93 -2.38 -8.53
CA ILE A 90 15.44 -3.64 -9.11
C ILE A 90 14.38 -4.28 -10.00
N ALA A 91 13.12 -4.31 -9.57
CA ALA A 91 12.03 -4.88 -10.35
C ALA A 91 11.84 -4.13 -11.68
N VAL A 92 11.74 -2.80 -11.64
CA VAL A 92 11.60 -1.97 -12.84
C VAL A 92 12.81 -2.15 -13.77
N ALA A 93 14.02 -2.10 -13.23
CA ALA A 93 15.24 -2.33 -14.00
C ALA A 93 15.24 -3.71 -14.68
N THR A 94 14.84 -4.76 -13.96
CA THR A 94 14.75 -6.12 -14.49
C THR A 94 13.70 -6.21 -15.61
N MET A 95 12.53 -5.60 -15.44
CA MET A 95 11.48 -5.60 -16.47
C MET A 95 11.91 -4.85 -17.74
N VAL A 96 12.63 -3.74 -17.62
CA VAL A 96 13.17 -2.98 -18.76
C VAL A 96 14.30 -3.77 -19.45
N MET A 97 15.24 -4.34 -18.69
CA MET A 97 16.33 -5.16 -19.25
C MET A 97 15.84 -6.41 -19.97
N THR A 98 14.76 -7.03 -19.49
CA THR A 98 14.15 -8.22 -20.10
C THR A 98 13.25 -7.89 -21.30
N GLY A 99 13.04 -6.60 -21.59
CA GLY A 99 12.17 -6.13 -22.68
C GLY A 99 10.68 -6.39 -22.43
N VAL A 100 10.29 -6.65 -21.18
CA VAL A 100 8.88 -6.78 -20.78
C VAL A 100 8.21 -5.40 -20.76
N LEU A 101 8.96 -4.37 -20.37
CA LEU A 101 8.57 -2.97 -20.46
C LEU A 101 9.54 -2.24 -21.38
N SER A 102 9.02 -1.39 -22.28
CA SER A 102 9.83 -0.42 -22.99
C SER A 102 10.06 0.82 -22.13
N TRP A 103 11.07 1.63 -22.47
CA TRP A 103 11.31 2.90 -21.79
C TRP A 103 10.15 3.88 -21.98
N ASP A 104 9.51 3.84 -23.15
CA ASP A 104 8.34 4.67 -23.44
C ASP A 104 7.12 4.26 -22.60
N ASP A 105 6.96 2.97 -22.26
CA ASP A 105 5.91 2.51 -21.33
C ASP A 105 6.11 3.10 -19.93
N VAL A 106 7.36 3.16 -19.45
CA VAL A 106 7.71 3.71 -18.13
C VAL A 106 7.48 5.23 -18.07
N LEU A 107 7.86 5.95 -19.14
CA LEU A 107 7.61 7.38 -19.24
C LEU A 107 6.13 7.72 -19.47
N GLY A 108 5.41 6.82 -20.16
CA GLY A 108 3.99 6.96 -20.48
C GLY A 108 3.04 6.74 -19.30
N GLU A 109 3.52 6.13 -18.20
CA GLU A 109 2.71 5.82 -17.01
C GLU A 109 2.40 7.07 -16.17
N LYS A 110 1.49 7.91 -16.67
CA LYS A 110 1.14 9.20 -16.07
C LYS A 110 0.69 9.10 -14.62
N ALA A 111 -0.01 8.03 -14.24
CA ALA A 111 -0.53 7.90 -12.88
C ALA A 111 0.61 7.75 -11.86
N ALA A 112 1.68 7.03 -12.21
CA ALA A 112 2.85 6.91 -11.34
C ALA A 112 3.57 8.26 -11.16
N TRP A 113 3.74 9.02 -12.24
CA TRP A 113 4.36 10.34 -12.19
C TRP A 113 3.51 11.36 -11.43
N ASP A 114 2.20 11.36 -11.64
CA ASP A 114 1.27 12.24 -10.92
C ASP A 114 1.31 11.95 -9.42
N ALA A 115 1.20 10.68 -9.03
CA ALA A 115 1.32 10.26 -7.64
C ALA A 115 2.67 10.67 -7.02
N LEU A 116 3.79 10.49 -7.74
CA LEU A 116 5.12 10.87 -7.26
C LEU A 116 5.21 12.38 -6.98
N ILE A 117 4.72 13.22 -7.88
CA ILE A 117 4.76 14.68 -7.73
C ILE A 117 3.84 15.14 -6.58
N TRP A 118 2.61 14.62 -6.52
CA TRP A 118 1.67 14.97 -5.46
C TRP A 118 2.13 14.51 -4.08
N PHE A 119 2.51 13.24 -3.93
CA PHE A 119 3.01 12.74 -2.65
C PHE A 119 4.32 13.44 -2.25
N GLY A 120 5.22 13.69 -3.20
CA GLY A 120 6.46 14.43 -2.95
C GLY A 120 6.19 15.85 -2.42
N GLY A 121 5.29 16.59 -3.06
CA GLY A 121 4.88 17.93 -2.62
C GLY A 121 4.21 17.92 -1.24
N LEU A 122 3.29 16.97 -1.01
CA LEU A 122 2.60 16.83 0.28
C LEU A 122 3.57 16.51 1.43
N VAL A 123 4.48 15.57 1.23
CA VAL A 123 5.49 15.21 2.24
C VAL A 123 6.43 16.39 2.52
N MET A 124 6.83 17.13 1.49
CA MET A 124 7.64 18.34 1.67
C MET A 124 6.92 19.40 2.50
N MET A 125 5.65 19.69 2.20
CA MET A 125 4.84 20.65 2.96
C MET A 125 4.66 20.21 4.42
N ALA A 126 4.37 18.93 4.66
CA ALA A 126 4.29 18.38 6.01
C ALA A 126 5.62 18.53 6.77
N GLY A 127 6.75 18.28 6.11
CA GLY A 127 8.08 18.47 6.68
C GLY A 127 8.40 19.93 7.02
N GLN A 128 8.02 20.88 6.16
CA GLN A 128 8.20 22.31 6.44
C GLN A 128 7.35 22.78 7.61
N LEU A 129 6.10 22.29 7.70
CA LEU A 129 5.20 22.61 8.79
C LEU A 129 5.75 22.14 10.15
N ASP A 130 6.36 20.94 10.18
CA ASP A 130 7.05 20.42 11.36
C ASP A 130 8.29 21.26 11.73
N GLN A 131 9.11 21.64 10.75
CA GLN A 131 10.29 22.50 10.97
C GLN A 131 9.93 23.90 11.49
N LEU A 132 8.80 24.47 11.05
CA LEU A 132 8.28 25.75 11.55
C LEU A 132 7.74 25.65 12.99
N GLY A 133 7.74 24.46 13.58
CA GLY A 133 7.30 24.23 14.95
C GLY A 133 5.79 24.24 15.12
N PHE A 134 5.03 24.19 14.02
CA PHE A 134 3.56 24.15 14.08
C PHE A 134 3.07 22.93 14.85
N MET A 135 3.69 21.75 14.66
CA MET A 135 3.35 20.53 15.41
C MET A 135 3.51 20.72 16.93
N LYS A 136 4.57 21.41 17.36
CA LYS A 136 4.81 21.72 18.79
C LYS A 136 3.79 22.73 19.32
N TRP A 137 3.53 23.80 18.58
CA TRP A 137 2.52 24.81 18.94
C TRP A 137 1.11 24.20 19.05
N PHE A 138 0.74 23.38 18.07
CA PHE A 138 -0.56 22.71 18.02
C PHE A 138 -0.72 21.71 19.16
N ALA A 139 0.30 20.86 19.40
CA ALA A 139 0.30 19.93 20.52
C ALA A 139 0.20 20.64 21.88
N GLY A 140 0.90 21.77 22.05
CA GLY A 140 0.80 22.58 23.28
C GLY A 140 -0.59 23.17 23.49
N THR A 141 -1.19 23.76 22.45
CA THR A 141 -2.51 24.41 22.51
C THR A 141 -3.65 23.41 22.73
N VAL A 142 -3.62 22.28 22.02
CA VAL A 142 -4.60 21.21 22.19
C VAL A 142 -4.37 20.48 23.52
N GLY A 143 -3.12 20.25 23.90
CA GLY A 143 -2.75 19.65 25.19
C GLY A 143 -3.28 20.45 26.37
N SER A 144 -3.12 21.78 26.36
CA SER A 144 -3.67 22.65 27.41
C SER A 144 -5.20 22.61 27.45
N SER A 145 -5.85 22.56 26.28
CA SER A 145 -7.32 22.50 26.17
C SER A 145 -7.88 21.15 26.67
N ILE A 146 -7.12 20.06 26.53
CA ILE A 146 -7.52 18.72 26.99
C ILE A 146 -7.20 18.51 28.48
N SER A 147 -6.13 19.10 29.01
CA SER A 147 -5.82 19.04 30.46
C SER A 147 -6.87 19.72 31.34
N GLU A 148 -7.69 20.60 30.75
CA GLU A 148 -8.84 21.22 31.43
C GLU A 148 -10.06 20.29 31.51
N TRP A 149 -10.08 19.14 30.81
CA TRP A 149 -11.15 18.15 30.91
C TRP A 149 -10.87 17.15 32.04
N ALA A 150 -11.81 17.06 32.99
CA ALA A 150 -11.72 16.32 34.26
C ALA A 150 -11.35 14.82 34.20
N CYS A 151 -11.20 14.23 33.00
CA CYS A 151 -10.85 12.83 32.79
C CYS A 151 -9.33 12.58 32.68
N PHE A 152 -8.51 13.64 32.55
CA PHE A 152 -7.04 13.55 32.45
C PHE A 152 -6.37 14.46 33.49
N PRO A 153 -6.24 14.03 34.76
CA PRO A 153 -5.45 14.78 35.74
C PRO A 153 -3.95 14.77 35.35
N PRO A 154 -3.17 15.77 35.81
CA PRO A 154 -1.77 15.95 35.45
C PRO A 154 -0.84 14.81 35.89
#